data_AF-A0A2K8L8W0-F1
#
_entry.id   AF-A0A2K8L8W0-F1
#
_cell.length_a   1.000
_cell.length_b   1.000
_cell.length_c   1.000
_cell.angle_alpha   90.00
_cell.angle_beta   90.00
_cell.angle_gamma   90.00
#
_symmetry.space_group_name_H-M   'P 1'
#
loop_
_entity.id
_entity.type
_entity.pdbx_description
1 polymer ?
#
loop_
_entity_poly.entity_id
_entity_poly.type
_entity_poly.pdbx_seq_one_letter_code
_entity_poly.pdbx_strand_id
1 'polypeptide(L)'
;MGYIMAYPILQAFLDNQFIKTDDPEHIGYLKKSSTAVLRQLQQKKNRPKVITYTLAALDPTISDDEPIVGDVETLIIKNWPAFRNSVVKTKDTPIAYVRAVILEALSKLSHDEEMAAIIWHTGRNIISYYKLAGQKEVLVSFLLDIGNRVEETARSNWGAHESIQSVDIKSTLPTVKSVTVNKDSLEKHLMAASAQASVGGENPQWASNNAAIWPTFFSERAAEGISKGINAALSIQNESIASISSSIQTTLEVNLEQMSSSILKSSLSLNKRSDLLWWKQALYSQRLDSSYRSLAPLSMSTAMAIDLADNVPPIHPKSVDFFLKETLRDVLGEKLEQKVSLAELLGKLQSFSESEKLLLEGFCDAGESRKPFGVSLASLLKGATSSDEFFKYTGIDKNAEISLADFTVWLFHDLEANALAQAK
;
A
#
# COMPACT_ATOMS: atom_id res chain seq x y z
N MET A 1 -12.37 -11.12 19.52
CA MET A 1 -11.60 -11.84 18.48
C MET A 1 -10.16 -11.82 18.92
N GLY A 2 -9.59 -13.00 19.22
CA GLY A 2 -8.21 -13.10 19.69
C GLY A 2 -7.24 -12.60 18.62
N TYR A 3 -6.25 -11.80 19.02
CA TYR A 3 -5.09 -11.47 18.21
C TYR A 3 -4.40 -12.77 17.81
N ILE A 4 -4.60 -13.23 16.57
CA ILE A 4 -3.75 -14.26 15.99
C ILE A 4 -2.40 -13.58 15.75
N MET A 5 -1.38 -13.92 16.53
CA MET A 5 -0.01 -13.56 16.16
C MET A 5 0.24 -14.15 14.77
N ALA A 6 0.47 -13.29 13.78
CA ALA A 6 0.80 -13.72 12.42
C ALA A 6 2.10 -14.53 12.48
N TYR A 7 1.98 -15.86 12.49
CA TYR A 7 3.12 -16.76 12.42
C TYR A 7 3.75 -16.62 11.02
N PRO A 8 5.09 -16.55 10.91
CA PRO A 8 5.74 -16.59 9.61
C PRO A 8 5.28 -17.81 8.81
N ILE A 9 4.85 -17.63 7.57
CA ILE A 9 4.28 -18.70 6.74
C ILE A 9 5.25 -19.87 6.54
N LEU A 10 6.57 -19.59 6.50
CA LEU A 10 7.59 -20.64 6.49
C LEU A 10 7.54 -21.51 7.76
N GLN A 11 7.29 -20.92 8.92
CA GLN A 11 7.15 -21.66 10.18
C GLN A 11 5.88 -22.50 10.16
N ALA A 12 4.76 -21.97 9.66
CA ALA A 12 3.54 -22.75 9.51
C ALA A 12 3.74 -23.99 8.61
N PHE A 13 4.55 -23.89 7.56
CA PHE A 13 4.90 -25.03 6.70
C PHE A 13 5.75 -26.08 7.42
N LEU A 14 6.67 -25.67 8.29
CA LEU A 14 7.47 -26.57 9.13
C LEU A 14 6.59 -27.27 10.19
N ASP A 15 5.77 -26.50 10.89
CA ASP A 15 4.91 -26.99 11.98
C ASP A 15 3.88 -28.02 11.49
N ASN A 16 3.34 -27.81 10.28
CA ASN A 16 2.41 -28.72 9.63
C ASN A 16 3.11 -29.85 8.83
N GLN A 17 4.45 -29.94 8.89
CA GLN A 17 5.26 -30.93 8.18
C GLN A 17 5.03 -30.96 6.65
N PHE A 18 4.62 -29.84 6.07
CA PHE A 18 4.56 -29.68 4.61
C PHE A 18 5.94 -29.59 3.99
N ILE A 19 6.94 -29.17 4.77
CA ILE A 19 8.36 -29.33 4.47
C ILE A 19 9.02 -30.02 5.66
N LYS A 20 9.90 -30.98 5.38
CA LYS A 20 10.54 -31.83 6.39
C LYS A 20 12.00 -31.46 6.61
N THR A 21 12.24 -30.43 7.41
CA THR A 21 13.59 -30.14 7.92
C THR A 21 13.51 -29.55 9.33
N ASP A 22 14.33 -30.06 10.22
CA ASP A 22 14.48 -29.59 11.61
C ASP A 22 15.84 -28.91 11.86
N ASP A 23 16.78 -29.05 10.93
CA ASP A 23 18.08 -28.38 10.96
C ASP A 23 17.94 -26.84 10.91
N PRO A 24 18.37 -26.11 11.96
CA PRO A 24 18.33 -24.65 12.00
C PRO A 24 19.11 -23.97 10.87
N GLU A 25 20.17 -24.62 10.37
CA GLU A 25 20.99 -24.11 9.27
C GLU A 25 20.20 -24.14 7.95
N HIS A 26 19.51 -25.27 7.67
CA HIS A 26 18.63 -25.39 6.51
C HIS A 26 17.50 -24.37 6.54
N ILE A 27 16.85 -24.18 7.70
CA ILE A 27 15.84 -23.14 7.89
C ILE A 27 16.43 -21.75 7.64
N GLY A 28 17.65 -21.50 8.11
CA GLY A 28 18.41 -20.29 7.83
C GLY A 28 18.64 -20.04 6.33
N TYR A 29 18.95 -21.09 5.56
CA TYR A 29 19.10 -20.99 4.11
C TYR A 29 17.79 -20.68 3.40
N LEU A 30 16.67 -21.29 3.80
CA LEU A 30 15.34 -20.98 3.24
C LEU A 30 14.95 -19.51 3.49
N LYS A 31 15.24 -18.98 4.69
CA LYS A 31 15.03 -17.55 5.02
C LYS A 31 15.90 -16.61 4.18
N LYS A 32 17.16 -16.98 3.91
CA LYS A 32 18.04 -16.23 3.00
C LYS A 32 17.50 -16.23 1.57
N SER A 33 17.01 -17.37 1.10
CA SER A 33 16.41 -17.52 -0.23
C SER A 33 15.12 -16.73 -0.38
N SER A 34 14.24 -16.72 0.63
CA SER A 34 13.02 -15.89 0.60
C SER A 34 13.35 -14.39 0.57
N THR A 35 14.43 -13.99 1.26
CA THR A 35 14.93 -12.60 1.17
C THR A 35 15.48 -12.28 -0.23
N ALA A 36 16.10 -13.24 -0.92
CA ALA A 36 16.55 -13.05 -2.30
C ALA A 36 15.37 -12.90 -3.27
N VAL A 37 14.33 -13.74 -3.14
CA VAL A 37 13.09 -13.63 -3.91
C VAL A 37 12.38 -12.30 -3.65
N LEU A 38 12.26 -11.89 -2.39
CA LEU A 38 11.68 -10.60 -2.00
C LEU A 38 12.38 -9.44 -2.72
N ARG A 39 13.72 -9.40 -2.69
CA ARG A 39 14.50 -8.35 -3.36
C ARG A 39 14.31 -8.34 -4.88
N GLN A 40 14.06 -9.50 -5.50
CA GLN A 40 13.73 -9.55 -6.93
C GLN A 40 12.35 -8.94 -7.19
N LEU A 41 11.34 -9.30 -6.41
CA LEU A 41 9.96 -8.83 -6.58
C LEU A 41 9.77 -7.36 -6.23
N GLN A 42 10.59 -6.80 -5.32
CA GLN A 42 10.60 -5.36 -5.00
C GLN A 42 11.06 -4.48 -6.17
N GLN A 43 11.73 -5.05 -7.18
CA GLN A 43 12.14 -4.28 -8.35
C GLN A 43 10.91 -3.90 -9.17
N LYS A 44 10.76 -2.61 -9.48
CA LYS A 44 9.63 -2.06 -10.25
C LYS A 44 9.31 -2.84 -11.53
N LYS A 45 10.34 -3.23 -12.30
CA LYS A 45 10.18 -4.03 -13.54
C LYS A 45 9.60 -5.43 -13.32
N ASN A 46 9.65 -5.95 -12.10
CA ASN A 46 9.17 -7.27 -11.72
C ASN A 46 7.83 -7.21 -10.98
N ARG A 47 7.19 -6.04 -10.84
CA ARG A 47 5.84 -5.94 -10.24
C ARG A 47 4.83 -6.89 -10.88
N PRO A 48 4.76 -7.05 -12.22
CA PRO A 48 3.89 -8.05 -12.83
C PRO A 48 4.19 -9.50 -12.43
N LYS A 49 5.43 -9.82 -12.05
CA LYS A 49 5.78 -11.18 -11.58
C LYS A 49 5.18 -11.51 -10.21
N VAL A 50 4.74 -10.51 -9.43
CA VAL A 50 4.08 -10.76 -8.14
C VAL A 50 2.81 -11.59 -8.35
N ILE A 51 2.08 -11.34 -9.45
CA ILE A 51 0.90 -12.10 -9.83
C ILE A 51 1.27 -13.57 -10.08
N THR A 52 2.23 -13.84 -10.96
CA THR A 52 2.59 -15.22 -11.34
C THR A 52 3.23 -15.98 -10.18
N TYR A 53 4.03 -15.31 -9.34
CA TYR A 53 4.58 -15.88 -8.10
C TYR A 53 3.47 -16.20 -7.10
N THR A 54 2.44 -15.35 -6.99
CA THR A 54 1.29 -15.62 -6.12
C THR A 54 0.54 -16.87 -6.59
N LEU A 55 0.21 -16.97 -7.87
CA LEU A 55 -0.45 -18.15 -8.44
C LEU A 55 0.36 -19.43 -8.21
N ALA A 56 1.66 -19.38 -8.49
CA ALA A 56 2.54 -20.52 -8.32
C ALA A 56 2.67 -20.95 -6.84
N ALA A 57 2.74 -19.99 -5.93
CA ALA A 57 2.84 -20.23 -4.51
C ALA A 57 1.56 -20.83 -3.90
N LEU A 58 0.39 -20.50 -4.44
CA LEU A 58 -0.90 -20.97 -3.93
C LEU A 58 -1.30 -22.36 -4.45
N ASP A 59 -0.62 -22.90 -5.47
CA ASP A 59 -0.93 -24.21 -6.08
C ASP A 59 0.03 -25.32 -5.62
N PRO A 60 -0.36 -26.22 -4.71
CA PRO A 60 0.49 -27.35 -4.30
C PRO A 60 0.72 -28.39 -5.39
N THR A 61 -0.06 -28.36 -6.46
CA THR A 61 0.00 -29.31 -7.56
C THR A 61 0.72 -28.78 -8.79
N ILE A 62 1.41 -27.65 -8.65
CA ILE A 62 2.20 -27.05 -9.72
C ILE A 62 3.31 -27.99 -10.20
N SER A 63 3.58 -27.96 -11.51
CA SER A 63 4.61 -28.80 -12.13
C SER A 63 6.03 -28.38 -11.72
N ASP A 64 6.94 -29.35 -11.63
CA ASP A 64 8.38 -29.12 -11.47
C ASP A 64 8.96 -28.34 -12.67
N ASP A 65 8.35 -28.47 -13.85
CA ASP A 65 8.79 -27.81 -15.09
C ASP A 65 8.33 -26.34 -15.20
N GLU A 66 7.59 -25.82 -14.21
CA GLU A 66 7.17 -24.41 -14.22
C GLU A 66 8.40 -23.48 -14.11
N PRO A 67 8.58 -22.51 -15.03
CA PRO A 67 9.74 -21.63 -15.02
C PRO A 67 10.03 -20.94 -13.68
N ILE A 68 8.98 -20.50 -12.97
CA ILE A 68 9.12 -19.85 -11.65
C ILE A 68 9.68 -20.81 -10.60
N VAL A 69 9.31 -22.09 -10.67
CA VAL A 69 9.81 -23.11 -9.74
C VAL A 69 11.32 -23.29 -9.94
N GLY A 70 11.78 -23.41 -11.19
CA GLY A 70 13.20 -23.52 -11.52
C GLY A 70 14.02 -22.28 -11.13
N ASP A 71 13.48 -21.07 -11.37
CA ASP A 71 14.12 -19.81 -10.99
C ASP A 71 14.36 -19.72 -9.48
N VAL A 72 13.34 -20.03 -8.68
CA VAL A 72 13.43 -19.96 -7.21
C VAL A 72 14.27 -21.10 -6.66
N GLU A 73 14.17 -22.31 -7.22
CA GLU A 73 15.03 -23.43 -6.84
C GLU A 73 16.52 -23.06 -7.03
N THR A 74 16.86 -22.38 -8.13
CA THR A 74 18.23 -21.91 -8.38
C THR A 74 18.72 -20.97 -7.28
N LEU A 75 17.85 -20.09 -6.77
CA LEU A 75 18.17 -19.21 -5.64
C LEU A 75 18.35 -20.01 -4.33
N ILE A 76 17.54 -21.05 -4.12
CA ILE A 76 17.68 -21.95 -2.97
C ILE A 76 19.03 -22.68 -3.04
N ILE A 77 19.37 -23.29 -4.17
CA ILE A 77 20.64 -24.01 -4.37
C ILE A 77 21.84 -23.09 -4.17
N LYS A 78 21.76 -21.82 -4.60
CA LYS A 78 22.82 -20.84 -4.38
C LYS A 78 23.12 -20.61 -2.89
N ASN A 79 22.09 -20.62 -2.04
CA ASN A 79 22.24 -20.45 -0.59
C ASN A 79 22.44 -21.79 0.15
N TRP A 80 21.95 -22.89 -0.42
CA TRP A 80 22.02 -24.25 0.12
C TRP A 80 22.43 -25.25 -0.97
N PRO A 81 23.74 -25.38 -1.26
CA PRO A 81 24.21 -26.21 -2.37
C PRO A 81 23.80 -27.69 -2.30
N ALA A 82 23.56 -28.21 -1.09
CA ALA A 82 23.11 -29.58 -0.85
C ALA A 82 21.57 -29.75 -0.83
N PHE A 83 20.81 -28.74 -1.28
CA PHE A 83 19.34 -28.72 -1.20
C PHE A 83 18.69 -29.99 -1.74
N ARG A 84 18.92 -30.34 -3.02
CA ARG A 84 18.29 -31.51 -3.65
C ARG A 84 18.61 -32.81 -2.90
N ASN A 85 19.87 -33.00 -2.51
CA ASN A 85 20.30 -34.18 -1.74
C ASN A 85 19.60 -34.26 -0.38
N SER A 86 19.34 -33.12 0.24
CA SER A 86 18.70 -33.06 1.56
C SER A 86 17.20 -33.34 1.46
N VAL A 87 16.51 -32.79 0.46
CA VAL A 87 15.09 -33.05 0.18
C VAL A 87 14.85 -34.53 -0.15
N VAL A 88 15.73 -35.15 -0.93
CA VAL A 88 15.65 -36.58 -1.24
C VAL A 88 15.79 -37.44 0.03
N LYS A 89 16.72 -37.08 0.94
CA LYS A 89 16.89 -37.80 2.22
C LYS A 89 15.63 -37.79 3.08
N THR A 90 14.87 -36.71 3.04
CA THR A 90 13.65 -36.55 3.83
C THR A 90 12.40 -37.06 3.11
N LYS A 91 12.57 -37.67 1.92
CA LYS A 91 11.49 -38.18 1.04
C LYS A 91 10.40 -37.12 0.80
N ASP A 92 10.85 -35.89 0.55
CA ASP A 92 10.00 -34.73 0.32
C ASP A 92 10.13 -34.24 -1.13
N THR A 93 9.34 -33.25 -1.54
CA THR A 93 9.41 -32.69 -2.89
C THR A 93 10.05 -31.30 -2.89
N PRO A 94 10.94 -30.98 -3.85
CA PRO A 94 11.53 -29.64 -3.95
C PRO A 94 10.48 -28.52 -4.07
N ILE A 95 9.36 -28.79 -4.75
CA ILE A 95 8.24 -27.83 -4.92
C ILE A 95 7.72 -27.30 -3.58
N ALA A 96 7.58 -28.15 -2.56
CA ALA A 96 7.04 -27.71 -1.27
C ALA A 96 7.92 -26.64 -0.61
N TYR A 97 9.24 -26.82 -0.68
CA TYR A 97 10.23 -25.85 -0.20
C TYR A 97 10.26 -24.58 -1.04
N VAL A 98 10.22 -24.72 -2.37
CA VAL A 98 10.16 -23.59 -3.29
C VAL A 98 8.93 -22.72 -3.01
N ARG A 99 7.74 -23.33 -2.89
CA ARG A 99 6.50 -22.62 -2.56
C ARG A 99 6.56 -21.95 -1.19
N ALA A 100 7.08 -22.63 -0.17
CA ALA A 100 7.26 -22.04 1.16
C ALA A 100 8.17 -20.80 1.11
N VAL A 101 9.25 -20.85 0.32
CA VAL A 101 10.16 -19.71 0.10
C VAL A 101 9.47 -18.55 -0.61
N ILE A 102 8.63 -18.84 -1.63
CA ILE A 102 7.85 -17.80 -2.33
C ILE A 102 6.82 -17.19 -1.40
N LEU A 103 6.03 -17.99 -0.68
CA LEU A 103 5.01 -17.51 0.26
C LEU A 103 5.62 -16.62 1.33
N GLU A 104 6.79 -16.99 1.88
CA GLU A 104 7.51 -16.19 2.86
C GLU A 104 7.98 -14.85 2.28
N ALA A 105 8.40 -14.83 1.01
CA ALA A 105 8.74 -13.59 0.32
C ALA A 105 7.50 -12.72 0.07
N LEU A 106 6.39 -13.29 -0.39
CA LEU A 106 5.13 -12.59 -0.62
C LEU A 106 4.52 -12.04 0.68
N SER A 107 4.62 -12.80 1.79
CA SER A 107 4.21 -12.33 3.12
C SER A 107 4.94 -11.05 3.50
N LYS A 108 6.28 -11.01 3.34
CA LYS A 108 7.08 -9.81 3.59
C LYS A 108 6.76 -8.69 2.61
N LEU A 109 6.57 -9.01 1.33
CA LEU A 109 6.24 -8.05 0.30
C LEU A 109 4.89 -7.36 0.57
N SER A 110 3.92 -8.09 1.14
CA SER A 110 2.57 -7.59 1.48
C SER A 110 2.51 -6.55 2.62
N HIS A 111 3.66 -6.09 3.14
CA HIS A 111 3.69 -4.89 4.00
C HIS A 111 3.56 -3.60 3.17
N ASP A 112 3.86 -3.66 1.87
CA ASP A 112 3.51 -2.61 0.92
C ASP A 112 2.04 -2.77 0.49
N GLU A 113 1.27 -1.69 0.54
CA GLU A 113 -0.18 -1.72 0.31
C GLU A 113 -0.56 -2.17 -1.10
N GLU A 114 0.18 -1.70 -2.12
CA GLU A 114 -0.08 -2.06 -3.51
C GLU A 114 0.28 -3.51 -3.77
N MET A 115 1.41 -3.98 -3.22
CA MET A 115 1.79 -5.40 -3.33
C MET A 115 0.80 -6.31 -2.60
N ALA A 116 0.32 -5.89 -1.42
CA ALA A 116 -0.72 -6.60 -0.69
C ALA A 116 -1.99 -6.75 -1.54
N ALA A 117 -2.42 -5.66 -2.18
CA ALA A 117 -3.58 -5.65 -3.05
C ALA A 117 -3.39 -6.54 -4.29
N ILE A 118 -2.22 -6.53 -4.93
CA ILE A 118 -1.90 -7.44 -6.06
C ILE A 118 -2.02 -8.90 -5.61
N ILE A 119 -1.41 -9.26 -4.47
CA ILE A 119 -1.43 -10.65 -3.95
C ILE A 119 -2.87 -11.06 -3.60
N TRP A 120 -3.61 -10.18 -2.93
CA TRP A 120 -4.99 -10.44 -2.51
C TRP A 120 -5.91 -10.64 -3.72
N HIS A 121 -5.94 -9.70 -4.65
CA HIS A 121 -6.79 -9.76 -5.85
C HIS A 121 -6.46 -10.98 -6.72
N THR A 122 -5.18 -11.32 -6.85
CA THR A 122 -4.75 -12.51 -7.60
C THR A 122 -5.18 -13.81 -6.91
N GLY A 123 -5.00 -13.91 -5.59
CA GLY A 123 -5.14 -15.18 -4.85
C GLY A 123 -6.57 -15.51 -4.41
N ARG A 124 -7.39 -14.50 -4.14
CA ARG A 124 -8.66 -14.66 -3.39
C ARG A 124 -9.71 -15.51 -4.10
N ASN A 125 -9.78 -15.48 -5.44
CA ASN A 125 -10.73 -16.31 -6.20
C ASN A 125 -10.14 -17.69 -6.49
N ILE A 126 -8.92 -17.71 -7.05
CA ILE A 126 -8.28 -18.93 -7.55
C ILE A 126 -8.05 -19.99 -6.46
N ILE A 127 -7.82 -19.58 -5.21
CA ILE A 127 -7.55 -20.51 -4.10
C ILE A 127 -8.69 -21.53 -3.89
N SER A 128 -9.94 -21.15 -4.21
CA SER A 128 -11.10 -22.04 -4.10
C SER A 128 -11.16 -23.10 -5.19
N TYR A 129 -10.41 -22.91 -6.27
CA TYR A 129 -10.35 -23.79 -7.44
C TYR A 129 -9.11 -24.70 -7.46
N TYR A 130 -8.12 -24.44 -6.61
CA TYR A 130 -6.90 -25.24 -6.50
C TYR A 130 -7.07 -26.50 -5.66
N LYS A 131 -6.32 -27.54 -6.02
CA LYS A 131 -6.21 -28.79 -5.25
C LYS A 131 -5.20 -28.58 -4.11
N LEU A 132 -5.69 -28.12 -2.95
CA LEU A 132 -4.84 -27.61 -1.87
C LEU A 132 -4.04 -28.67 -1.08
N ALA A 133 -4.15 -29.96 -1.40
CA ALA A 133 -3.33 -31.05 -0.84
C ALA A 133 -3.12 -31.00 0.71
N GLY A 134 -4.17 -30.68 1.47
CA GLY A 134 -4.11 -30.55 2.93
C GLY A 134 -3.63 -29.19 3.47
N GLN A 135 -3.15 -28.29 2.61
CA GLN A 135 -2.60 -26.96 2.97
C GLN A 135 -3.66 -25.86 3.05
N LYS A 136 -4.95 -26.21 2.99
CA LYS A 136 -6.06 -25.25 2.87
C LYS A 136 -6.05 -24.18 3.97
N GLU A 137 -5.95 -24.61 5.23
CA GLU A 137 -6.00 -23.70 6.38
C GLU A 137 -4.85 -22.68 6.34
N VAL A 138 -3.63 -23.16 6.11
CA VAL A 138 -2.42 -22.33 6.06
C VAL A 138 -2.48 -21.31 4.90
N LEU A 139 -2.88 -21.74 3.70
CA LEU A 139 -2.94 -20.85 2.53
C LEU A 139 -4.10 -19.85 2.61
N VAL A 140 -5.25 -20.27 3.12
CA VAL A 140 -6.40 -19.37 3.32
C VAL A 140 -6.11 -18.36 4.41
N SER A 141 -5.50 -18.76 5.54
CA SER A 141 -5.10 -17.82 6.59
C SER A 141 -4.12 -16.78 6.07
N PHE A 142 -3.11 -17.21 5.31
CA PHE A 142 -2.15 -16.32 4.66
C PHE A 142 -2.84 -15.25 3.79
N LEU A 143 -3.79 -15.66 2.94
CA LEU A 143 -4.53 -14.72 2.09
C LEU A 143 -5.45 -13.81 2.89
N LEU A 144 -6.14 -14.33 3.91
CA LEU A 144 -7.04 -13.54 4.75
C LEU A 144 -6.30 -12.47 5.55
N ASP A 145 -5.10 -12.76 6.05
CA ASP A 145 -4.28 -11.77 6.76
C ASP A 145 -3.90 -10.60 5.84
N ILE A 146 -3.56 -10.89 4.59
CA ILE A 146 -3.29 -9.86 3.57
C ILE A 146 -4.59 -9.11 3.23
N GLY A 147 -5.67 -9.85 2.94
CA GLY A 147 -6.96 -9.28 2.58
C GLY A 147 -7.55 -8.36 3.64
N ASN A 148 -7.37 -8.68 4.92
CA ASN A 148 -7.82 -7.83 6.02
C ASN A 148 -7.07 -6.47 6.05
N ARG A 149 -5.77 -6.47 5.77
CA ARG A 149 -4.99 -5.21 5.65
C ARG A 149 -5.41 -4.41 4.43
N VAL A 150 -5.58 -5.06 3.29
CA VAL A 150 -6.07 -4.41 2.05
C VAL A 150 -7.45 -3.80 2.30
N GLU A 151 -8.36 -4.51 2.98
CA GLU A 151 -9.69 -4.03 3.34
C GLU A 151 -9.62 -2.83 4.30
N GLU A 152 -8.71 -2.84 5.28
CA GLU A 152 -8.50 -1.73 6.21
C GLU A 152 -8.02 -0.46 5.47
N THR A 153 -6.97 -0.59 4.65
CA THR A 153 -6.48 0.50 3.79
C THR A 153 -7.58 0.98 2.84
N ALA A 154 -8.30 0.06 2.21
CA ALA A 154 -9.36 0.41 1.28
C ALA A 154 -10.51 1.15 1.96
N ARG A 155 -10.97 0.72 3.14
CA ARG A 155 -12.00 1.42 3.91
C ARG A 155 -11.55 2.79 4.38
N SER A 156 -10.29 2.93 4.78
CA SER A 156 -9.73 4.23 5.15
C SER A 156 -9.73 5.19 3.95
N ASN A 157 -9.30 4.72 2.79
CA ASN A 157 -9.24 5.54 1.56
C ASN A 157 -10.62 5.79 0.93
N TRP A 158 -11.55 4.87 1.11
CA TRP A 158 -12.90 4.93 0.53
C TRP A 158 -13.94 5.53 1.48
N GLY A 159 -13.67 5.56 2.78
CA GLY A 159 -14.54 6.15 3.80
C GLY A 159 -14.79 7.62 3.51
N ALA A 160 -16.05 8.04 3.53
CA ALA A 160 -16.35 9.44 3.76
C ALA A 160 -15.98 9.67 5.23
N HIS A 161 -15.07 10.59 5.51
CA HIS A 161 -14.86 11.02 6.90
C HIS A 161 -16.17 11.69 7.34
N GLU A 162 -17.01 10.95 8.07
CA GLU A 162 -18.38 11.36 8.48
C GLU A 162 -18.38 12.65 9.32
N SER A 163 -17.22 13.04 9.82
CA SER A 163 -16.95 14.38 10.30
C SER A 163 -15.62 14.83 9.71
N ILE A 164 -15.55 16.09 9.25
CA ILE A 164 -14.27 16.80 9.24
C ILE A 164 -13.77 16.63 10.67
N GLN A 165 -12.72 15.82 10.88
CA GLN A 165 -12.14 15.68 12.20
C GLN A 165 -11.92 17.09 12.70
N SER A 166 -12.53 17.44 13.83
CA SER A 166 -12.27 18.71 14.48
C SER A 166 -10.76 18.76 14.67
N VAL A 167 -10.09 19.60 13.89
CA VAL A 167 -8.64 19.74 13.97
C VAL A 167 -8.37 20.31 15.35
N ASP A 168 -7.93 19.45 16.26
CA ASP A 168 -7.57 19.86 17.61
C ASP A 168 -6.27 20.63 17.50
N ILE A 169 -6.38 21.97 17.52
CA ILE A 169 -5.25 22.88 17.39
C ILE A 169 -4.44 22.81 18.69
N LYS A 170 -3.63 21.77 18.83
CA LYS A 170 -2.65 21.65 19.91
C LYS A 170 -1.43 22.48 19.56
N SER A 171 -1.47 23.77 19.90
CA SER A 171 -0.29 24.61 19.81
C SER A 171 0.53 24.52 21.10
N THR A 172 1.76 24.02 21.00
CA THR A 172 2.77 24.24 22.04
C THR A 172 3.44 25.57 21.78
N LEU A 173 2.87 26.64 22.34
CA LEU A 173 3.50 27.96 22.25
C LEU A 173 4.79 27.97 23.09
N PRO A 174 5.92 28.46 22.54
CA PRO A 174 7.14 28.60 23.32
C PRO A 174 6.93 29.57 24.48
N THR A 175 7.50 29.26 25.64
CA THR A 175 7.36 30.07 26.85
C THR A 175 8.07 31.41 26.66
N VAL A 176 7.35 32.52 26.84
CA VAL A 176 7.96 33.86 26.87
C VAL A 176 8.86 33.94 28.11
N LYS A 177 10.18 34.07 27.89
CA LYS A 177 11.10 34.34 29.00
C LYS A 177 10.90 35.79 29.43
N SER A 178 10.63 36.05 30.72
CA SER A 178 10.68 37.42 31.23
C SER A 178 12.13 37.89 31.18
N VAL A 179 12.43 38.88 30.35
CA VAL A 179 13.77 39.42 30.23
C VAL A 179 13.91 40.60 31.18
N THR A 180 14.77 40.47 32.19
CA THR A 180 15.17 41.57 33.07
C THR A 180 16.49 42.15 32.59
N VAL A 181 16.66 43.47 32.71
CA VAL A 181 17.96 44.11 32.47
C VAL A 181 18.99 43.52 33.44
N ASN A 182 20.16 43.11 32.92
CA ASN A 182 21.24 42.54 33.73
C ASN A 182 21.79 43.63 34.65
N LYS A 183 21.43 43.55 35.93
CA LYS A 183 21.82 44.53 36.96
C LYS A 183 23.33 44.65 37.08
N ASP A 184 24.06 43.54 37.13
CA ASP A 184 25.52 43.54 37.33
C ASP A 184 26.25 44.19 36.14
N SER A 185 25.76 43.95 34.92
CA SER A 185 26.29 44.60 33.73
C SER A 185 26.01 46.11 33.73
N LEU A 186 24.78 46.51 34.08
CA LEU A 186 24.41 47.91 34.18
C LEU A 186 25.21 48.64 35.27
N GLU A 187 25.37 48.00 36.44
CA GLU A 187 26.14 48.53 37.56
C GLU A 187 27.61 48.73 37.16
N LYS A 188 28.21 47.77 36.45
CA LYS A 188 29.57 47.92 35.90
C LYS A 188 29.68 49.10 34.93
N HIS A 189 28.71 49.29 34.04
CA HIS A 189 28.73 50.43 33.11
C HIS A 189 28.56 51.77 33.83
N LEU A 190 27.68 51.84 34.84
CA LEU A 190 27.49 53.05 35.65
C LEU A 190 28.71 53.34 36.54
N MET A 191 29.37 52.30 37.06
CA MET A 191 30.61 52.42 37.81
C MET A 191 31.75 52.89 36.91
N ALA A 192 31.88 52.33 35.71
CA ALA A 192 32.84 52.78 34.71
C ALA A 192 32.60 54.24 34.30
N ALA A 193 31.34 54.65 34.14
CA ALA A 193 31.00 56.04 33.81
C ALA A 193 31.32 57.03 34.94
N SER A 194 31.20 56.61 36.21
CA SER A 194 31.30 57.51 37.37
C SER A 194 32.70 57.58 37.99
N ALA A 195 33.40 56.46 38.08
CA ALA A 195 34.71 56.36 38.72
C ALA A 195 35.85 56.82 37.81
N GLN A 196 36.91 57.38 38.41
CA GLN A 196 38.10 57.77 37.65
C GLN A 196 38.89 56.53 37.17
N ALA A 197 39.60 56.64 36.04
CA ALA A 197 40.49 55.60 35.51
C ALA A 197 41.47 54.98 36.53
N SER A 198 41.96 55.79 37.48
CA SER A 198 42.92 55.35 38.51
C SER A 198 42.32 54.39 39.56
N VAL A 199 41.00 54.35 39.69
CA VAL A 199 40.27 53.52 40.66
C VAL A 199 39.35 52.50 39.97
N GLY A 200 39.66 52.18 38.71
CA GLY A 200 38.97 51.13 37.96
C GLY A 200 37.74 51.59 37.18
N GLY A 201 37.53 52.90 37.02
CA GLY A 201 36.52 53.44 36.11
C GLY A 201 37.07 53.85 34.74
N GLU A 202 36.29 54.57 33.95
CA GLU A 202 36.69 55.12 32.65
C GLU A 202 36.63 56.65 32.61
N ASN A 203 36.09 57.30 33.66
CA ASN A 203 36.00 58.75 33.70
C ASN A 203 37.40 59.37 33.80
N PRO A 204 37.75 60.39 32.98
CA PRO A 204 39.07 60.99 33.04
C PRO A 204 39.34 61.80 34.32
N GLN A 205 38.28 62.25 35.02
CA GLN A 205 38.39 63.14 36.17
C GLN A 205 37.58 62.65 37.37
N TRP A 206 37.85 63.20 38.55
CA TRP A 206 36.99 63.02 39.73
C TRP A 206 35.83 64.01 39.70
N ALA A 207 34.67 63.62 40.24
CA ALA A 207 33.49 64.49 40.35
C ALA A 207 33.79 65.82 41.09
N SER A 208 34.73 65.80 42.05
CA SER A 208 35.13 66.98 42.83
C SER A 208 36.04 67.95 42.10
N ASN A 209 36.73 67.53 41.02
CA ASN A 209 37.87 68.26 40.45
C ASN A 209 37.56 68.99 39.13
N ASN A 210 36.38 68.80 38.52
CA ASN A 210 35.99 69.55 37.32
C ASN A 210 34.46 69.54 37.11
N ALA A 211 33.84 70.73 37.12
CA ALA A 211 32.38 70.88 37.03
C ALA A 211 31.79 70.64 35.63
N ALA A 212 32.59 70.65 34.56
CA ALA A 212 32.08 70.55 33.18
C ALA A 212 32.38 69.19 32.53
N ILE A 213 33.58 68.65 32.75
CA ILE A 213 34.06 67.45 32.05
C ILE A 213 33.44 66.18 32.64
N TRP A 214 33.37 66.08 33.97
CA TRP A 214 32.86 64.88 34.64
C TRP A 214 31.37 64.60 34.31
N PRO A 215 30.45 65.59 34.42
CA PRO A 215 29.04 65.34 34.14
C PRO A 215 28.79 64.97 32.68
N THR A 216 29.51 65.60 31.75
CA THR A 216 29.41 65.30 30.31
C THR A 216 29.82 63.86 30.03
N PHE A 217 31.01 63.45 30.47
CA PHE A 217 31.51 62.08 30.27
C PHE A 217 30.64 61.03 30.95
N PHE A 218 30.23 61.29 32.20
CA PHE A 218 29.31 60.40 32.93
C PHE A 218 27.99 60.25 32.18
N SER A 219 27.39 61.34 31.72
CA SER A 219 26.10 61.30 31.02
C SER A 219 26.16 60.50 29.72
N GLU A 220 27.21 60.68 28.92
CA GLU A 220 27.40 59.95 27.66
C GLU A 220 27.59 58.46 27.89
N ARG A 221 28.49 58.07 28.82
CA ARG A 221 28.78 56.67 29.09
C ARG A 221 27.68 55.95 29.86
N ALA A 222 27.00 56.63 30.79
CA ALA A 222 25.83 56.09 31.47
C ALA A 222 24.67 55.87 30.48
N ALA A 223 24.42 56.84 29.57
CA ALA A 223 23.43 56.68 28.52
C ALA A 223 23.77 55.51 27.58
N GLU A 224 25.04 55.34 27.21
CA GLU A 224 25.50 54.19 26.42
C GLU A 224 25.25 52.86 27.15
N GLY A 225 25.60 52.76 28.44
CA GLY A 225 25.37 51.57 29.25
C GLY A 225 23.90 51.21 29.43
N ILE A 226 23.05 52.21 29.71
CA ILE A 226 21.59 52.04 29.82
C ILE A 226 21.02 51.59 28.47
N SER A 227 21.41 52.25 27.38
CA SER A 227 20.97 51.91 26.02
C SER A 227 21.36 50.48 25.65
N LYS A 228 22.60 50.05 25.93
CA LYS A 228 23.05 48.66 25.72
C LYS A 228 22.22 47.67 26.53
N GLY A 229 21.97 47.94 27.80
CA GLY A 229 21.17 47.07 28.68
C GLY A 229 19.72 46.91 28.22
N ILE A 230 19.07 48.01 27.85
CA ILE A 230 17.68 48.01 27.36
C ILE A 230 17.60 47.35 25.98
N ASN A 231 18.48 47.71 25.04
CA ASN A 231 18.45 47.15 23.68
C ASN A 231 18.74 45.64 23.69
N ALA A 232 19.65 45.16 24.54
CA ALA A 232 19.87 43.73 24.71
C ALA A 232 18.62 43.01 25.24
N ALA A 233 17.94 43.59 26.23
CA ALA A 233 16.71 43.02 26.78
C ALA A 233 15.57 42.98 25.73
N LEU A 234 15.40 44.08 24.98
CA LEU A 234 14.43 44.17 23.89
C LEU A 234 14.75 43.22 22.73
N SER A 235 16.03 42.99 22.39
CA SER A 235 16.43 42.03 21.36
C SER A 235 15.98 40.62 21.71
N ILE A 236 16.25 40.16 22.94
CA ILE A 236 15.84 38.82 23.41
C ILE A 236 14.31 38.69 23.44
N GLN A 237 13.61 39.77 23.83
CA GLN A 237 12.15 39.80 23.81
C GLN A 237 11.60 39.71 22.37
N ASN A 238 12.17 40.46 21.43
CA ASN A 238 11.79 40.43 20.01
C ASN A 238 12.03 39.05 19.39
N GLU A 239 13.15 38.39 19.71
CA GLU A 239 13.42 37.00 19.29
C GLU A 239 12.36 36.03 19.82
N SER A 240 11.95 36.18 21.08
CA SER A 240 10.91 35.36 21.69
C SER A 240 9.55 35.57 21.01
N ILE A 241 9.18 36.81 20.68
CA ILE A 241 7.94 37.13 19.95
C ILE A 241 8.00 36.59 18.51
N ALA A 242 9.13 36.74 17.82
CA ALA A 242 9.33 36.19 16.49
C ALA A 242 9.19 34.66 16.49
N SER A 243 9.70 33.98 17.52
CA SER A 243 9.55 32.53 17.70
C SER A 243 8.10 32.10 17.96
N ILE A 244 7.31 32.92 18.65
CA ILE A 244 5.86 32.67 18.82
C ILE A 244 5.16 32.81 17.46
N SER A 245 5.45 33.89 16.74
CA SER A 245 4.84 34.14 15.42
C SER A 245 5.13 33.01 14.44
N SER A 246 6.38 32.52 14.38
CA SER A 246 6.74 31.40 13.52
C SER A 246 6.04 30.11 13.94
N SER A 247 5.97 29.82 15.25
CA SER A 247 5.27 28.63 15.76
C SER A 247 3.77 28.65 15.43
N ILE A 248 3.13 29.83 15.52
CA ILE A 248 1.73 30.02 15.13
C ILE A 248 1.57 29.79 13.62
N GLN A 249 2.44 30.38 12.80
CA GLN A 249 2.40 30.23 11.35
C GLN A 249 2.51 28.75 10.95
N THR A 250 3.52 28.03 11.46
CA THR A 250 3.69 26.60 11.18
C THR A 250 2.51 25.76 11.64
N THR A 251 1.97 26.05 12.84
CA THR A 251 0.77 25.35 13.34
C THR A 251 -0.43 25.59 12.41
N LEU A 252 -0.60 26.82 11.92
CA LEU A 252 -1.70 27.16 11.01
C LEU A 252 -1.52 26.49 9.64
N GLU A 253 -0.31 26.51 9.07
CA GLU A 253 0.01 25.88 7.79
C GLU A 253 -0.29 24.37 7.82
N VAL A 254 0.24 23.64 8.82
CA VAL A 254 0.01 22.20 8.97
C VAL A 254 -1.49 21.88 9.13
N ASN A 255 -2.21 22.65 9.94
CA ASN A 255 -3.64 22.43 10.16
C ASN A 255 -4.49 22.74 8.93
N LEU A 256 -4.15 23.79 8.17
CA LEU A 256 -4.82 24.13 6.91
C LEU A 256 -4.59 23.05 5.85
N GLU A 257 -3.37 22.50 5.75
CA GLU A 257 -3.06 21.39 4.85
C GLU A 257 -3.83 20.11 5.23
N GLN A 258 -3.89 19.78 6.51
CA GLN A 258 -4.67 18.63 7.01
C GLN A 258 -6.17 18.79 6.76
N MET A 259 -6.72 19.98 7.00
CA MET A 259 -8.11 20.27 6.73
C MET A 259 -8.42 20.22 5.23
N SER A 260 -7.59 20.86 4.40
CA SER A 260 -7.73 20.85 2.93
C SER A 260 -7.69 19.44 2.37
N SER A 261 -6.69 18.64 2.76
CA SER A 261 -6.56 17.25 2.31
C SER A 261 -7.73 16.38 2.76
N SER A 262 -8.26 16.57 3.98
CA SER A 262 -9.43 15.85 4.49
C SER A 262 -10.70 16.19 3.69
N ILE A 263 -10.93 17.47 3.39
CA ILE A 263 -12.07 17.93 2.58
C ILE A 263 -11.97 17.36 1.16
N LEU A 264 -10.79 17.42 0.53
CA LEU A 264 -10.57 16.86 -0.81
C LEU A 264 -10.82 15.36 -0.83
N LYS A 265 -10.28 14.59 0.12
CA LYS A 265 -10.53 13.15 0.23
C LYS A 265 -12.01 12.82 0.39
N SER A 266 -12.71 13.55 1.27
CA SER A 266 -14.14 13.36 1.48
C SER A 266 -14.95 13.67 0.22
N SER A 267 -14.65 14.78 -0.46
CA SER A 267 -15.31 15.16 -1.72
C SER A 267 -15.09 14.12 -2.81
N LEU A 268 -13.85 13.66 -3.00
CA LEU A 268 -13.52 12.60 -3.95
C LEU A 268 -14.24 11.29 -3.63
N SER A 269 -14.31 10.90 -2.36
CA SER A 269 -15.05 9.69 -1.93
C SER A 269 -16.55 9.81 -2.23
N LEU A 270 -17.17 10.96 -1.94
CA LEU A 270 -18.58 11.21 -2.23
C LEU A 270 -18.88 11.19 -3.73
N ASN A 271 -18.06 11.86 -4.54
CA ASN A 271 -18.21 11.86 -6.00
C ASN A 271 -18.13 10.44 -6.55
N LYS A 272 -17.12 9.65 -6.16
CA LYS A 272 -16.99 8.25 -6.58
C LYS A 272 -18.24 7.42 -6.26
N ARG A 273 -18.79 7.56 -5.04
CA ARG A 273 -20.01 6.83 -4.66
C ARG A 273 -21.21 7.29 -5.50
N SER A 274 -21.32 8.58 -5.78
CA SER A 274 -22.36 9.12 -6.66
C SER A 274 -22.23 8.59 -8.09
N ASP A 275 -21.02 8.56 -8.64
CA ASP A 275 -20.73 8.05 -9.98
C ASP A 275 -21.07 6.56 -10.09
N LEU A 276 -20.71 5.76 -9.09
CA LEU A 276 -21.08 4.35 -9.03
C LEU A 276 -22.59 4.15 -8.95
N LEU A 277 -23.29 4.93 -8.11
CA LEU A 277 -24.76 4.88 -8.04
C LEU A 277 -25.40 5.26 -9.37
N TRP A 278 -24.86 6.28 -10.06
CA TRP A 278 -25.31 6.65 -11.39
C TRP A 278 -25.08 5.52 -12.39
N TRP A 279 -23.89 4.92 -12.41
CA TRP A 279 -23.57 3.78 -13.27
C TRP A 279 -24.52 2.60 -13.04
N LYS A 280 -24.75 2.23 -11.78
CA LYS A 280 -25.71 1.18 -11.39
C LYS A 280 -27.13 1.52 -11.85
N GLN A 281 -27.55 2.77 -11.77
CA GLN A 281 -28.91 3.18 -12.14
C GLN A 281 -29.11 3.29 -13.65
N ALA A 282 -28.11 3.81 -14.36
CA ALA A 282 -28.13 3.99 -15.81
C ALA A 282 -28.02 2.65 -16.55
N LEU A 283 -27.33 1.66 -15.95
CA LEU A 283 -27.07 0.35 -16.54
C LEU A 283 -26.56 0.45 -17.98
N TYR A 284 -25.52 1.27 -18.15
CA TYR A 284 -24.96 1.65 -19.43
C TYR A 284 -23.47 1.37 -19.50
N SER A 285 -23.02 0.70 -20.56
CA SER A 285 -21.61 0.54 -20.88
C SER A 285 -21.16 1.69 -21.76
N GLN A 286 -20.21 2.48 -21.28
CA GLN A 286 -19.58 3.51 -22.12
C GLN A 286 -18.72 2.90 -23.23
N ARG A 287 -18.07 1.76 -22.96
CA ARG A 287 -17.21 1.07 -23.94
C ARG A 287 -18.00 0.46 -25.10
N LEU A 288 -19.17 -0.10 -24.81
CA LEU A 288 -20.03 -0.73 -25.81
C LEU A 288 -21.14 0.19 -26.33
N ASP A 289 -21.18 1.44 -25.87
CA ASP A 289 -22.19 2.44 -26.23
C ASP A 289 -23.64 1.91 -26.19
N SER A 290 -23.94 1.10 -25.16
CA SER A 290 -25.20 0.35 -25.10
C SER A 290 -25.65 0.05 -23.68
N SER A 291 -26.96 -0.18 -23.51
CA SER A 291 -27.50 -0.61 -22.23
C SER A 291 -27.11 -2.05 -21.95
N TYR A 292 -26.67 -2.32 -20.72
CA TYR A 292 -26.45 -3.69 -20.24
C TYR A 292 -27.67 -4.59 -20.44
N ARG A 293 -28.89 -4.04 -20.35
CA ARG A 293 -30.14 -4.79 -20.53
C ARG A 293 -30.33 -5.32 -21.96
N SER A 294 -29.65 -4.75 -22.95
CA SER A 294 -29.69 -5.22 -24.34
C SER A 294 -28.61 -6.24 -24.68
N LEU A 295 -27.65 -6.49 -23.79
CA LEU A 295 -26.54 -7.40 -24.03
C LEU A 295 -26.87 -8.83 -23.60
N ALA A 296 -26.21 -9.80 -24.23
CA ALA A 296 -26.24 -11.18 -23.76
C ALA A 296 -25.64 -11.28 -22.34
N PRO A 297 -26.12 -12.20 -21.48
CA PRO A 297 -25.69 -12.27 -20.08
C PRO A 297 -24.18 -12.28 -19.85
N LEU A 298 -23.45 -13.00 -20.70
CA LEU A 298 -21.99 -13.15 -20.56
C LEU A 298 -21.23 -11.90 -21.02
N SER A 299 -21.64 -11.30 -22.13
CA SER A 299 -21.08 -10.04 -22.63
C SER A 299 -21.32 -8.89 -21.67
N MET A 300 -22.55 -8.82 -21.13
CA MET A 300 -22.93 -7.89 -20.06
C MET A 300 -22.06 -8.06 -18.82
N SER A 301 -21.88 -9.30 -18.37
CA SER A 301 -21.07 -9.67 -17.21
C SER A 301 -19.62 -9.24 -17.38
N THR A 302 -19.03 -9.47 -18.55
CA THR A 302 -17.67 -9.03 -18.90
C THR A 302 -17.58 -7.50 -18.94
N ALA A 303 -18.51 -6.84 -19.62
CA ALA A 303 -18.53 -5.38 -19.74
C ALA A 303 -18.66 -4.70 -18.38
N MET A 304 -19.55 -5.18 -17.50
CA MET A 304 -19.71 -4.62 -16.15
C MET A 304 -18.45 -4.75 -15.29
N ALA A 305 -17.71 -5.85 -15.38
CA ALA A 305 -16.43 -5.98 -14.66
C ALA A 305 -15.41 -4.93 -15.11
N ILE A 306 -15.31 -4.70 -16.42
CA ILE A 306 -14.34 -3.76 -17.00
C ILE A 306 -14.74 -2.33 -16.73
N ASP A 307 -16.01 -1.99 -17.00
CA ASP A 307 -16.52 -0.65 -16.75
C ASP A 307 -16.40 -0.31 -15.26
N LEU A 308 -16.65 -1.27 -14.35
CA LEU A 308 -16.43 -1.02 -12.93
C LEU A 308 -14.96 -0.78 -12.61
N ALA A 309 -14.04 -1.61 -13.15
CA ALA A 309 -12.60 -1.44 -12.94
C ALA A 309 -12.08 -0.07 -13.39
N ASP A 310 -12.64 0.50 -14.47
CA ASP A 310 -12.29 1.85 -14.91
C ASP A 310 -12.81 2.95 -13.98
N ASN A 311 -13.85 2.67 -13.18
CA ASN A 311 -14.54 3.65 -12.33
C ASN A 311 -14.15 3.56 -10.85
N VAL A 312 -13.34 2.59 -10.44
CA VAL A 312 -12.90 2.42 -9.04
C VAL A 312 -11.37 2.41 -8.94
N PRO A 313 -10.77 2.96 -7.86
CA PRO A 313 -9.36 2.73 -7.60
C PRO A 313 -9.10 1.24 -7.32
N PRO A 314 -7.94 0.70 -7.70
CA PRO A 314 -7.65 -0.72 -7.53
C PRO A 314 -7.61 -1.22 -6.09
N ILE A 315 -7.36 -0.33 -5.13
CA ILE A 315 -7.51 -0.61 -3.70
C ILE A 315 -8.90 -0.13 -3.29
N HIS A 316 -9.87 -1.05 -3.27
CA HIS A 316 -11.28 -0.80 -2.99
C HIS A 316 -11.82 -1.76 -1.91
N PRO A 317 -12.86 -1.36 -1.15
CA PRO A 317 -13.41 -2.20 -0.10
C PRO A 317 -14.24 -3.33 -0.72
N LYS A 318 -14.31 -4.48 -0.04
CA LYS A 318 -15.06 -5.68 -0.44
C LYS A 318 -16.55 -5.40 -0.71
N SER A 319 -17.10 -4.32 -0.17
CA SER A 319 -18.46 -3.88 -0.50
C SER A 319 -18.65 -3.57 -1.99
N VAL A 320 -17.58 -3.24 -2.73
CA VAL A 320 -17.61 -3.03 -4.18
C VAL A 320 -17.93 -4.35 -4.92
N ASP A 321 -17.40 -5.49 -4.47
CA ASP A 321 -17.74 -6.80 -5.03
C ASP A 321 -19.25 -7.09 -4.90
N PHE A 322 -19.81 -6.79 -3.71
CA PHE A 322 -21.24 -6.96 -3.48
C PHE A 322 -22.06 -5.96 -4.31
N PHE A 323 -21.58 -4.73 -4.46
CA PHE A 323 -22.21 -3.74 -5.32
C PHE A 323 -22.26 -4.19 -6.79
N LEU A 324 -21.19 -4.81 -7.29
CA LEU A 324 -21.15 -5.40 -8.62
C LEU A 324 -22.16 -6.55 -8.75
N LYS A 325 -22.17 -7.46 -7.76
CA LYS A 325 -23.14 -8.59 -7.73
C LYS A 325 -24.59 -8.12 -7.69
N GLU A 326 -24.93 -7.10 -6.90
CA GLU A 326 -26.28 -6.53 -6.88
C GLU A 326 -26.62 -5.84 -8.20
N THR A 327 -25.67 -5.12 -8.81
CA THR A 327 -25.87 -4.47 -10.12
C THR A 327 -26.16 -5.51 -11.21
N LEU A 328 -25.44 -6.63 -11.22
CA LEU A 328 -25.73 -7.76 -12.12
C LEU A 328 -27.11 -8.36 -11.83
N ARG A 329 -27.48 -8.51 -10.56
CA ARG A 329 -28.76 -9.10 -10.13
C ARG A 329 -29.94 -8.26 -10.60
N ASP A 330 -29.82 -6.93 -10.62
CA ASP A 330 -30.84 -6.01 -11.13
C ASP A 330 -31.15 -6.20 -12.64
N VAL A 331 -30.28 -6.90 -13.37
CA VAL A 331 -30.48 -7.24 -14.79
C VAL A 331 -30.77 -8.72 -15.01
N LEU A 332 -30.04 -9.62 -14.35
CA LEU A 332 -30.08 -11.07 -14.60
C LEU A 332 -31.02 -11.84 -13.67
N GLY A 333 -31.41 -11.27 -12.53
CA GLY A 333 -32.21 -11.94 -11.51
C GLY A 333 -31.54 -13.23 -11.02
N GLU A 334 -32.32 -14.31 -10.88
CA GLU A 334 -31.84 -15.60 -10.36
C GLU A 334 -30.84 -16.32 -11.29
N LYS A 335 -30.77 -15.95 -12.58
CA LYS A 335 -29.80 -16.55 -13.52
C LYS A 335 -28.36 -16.26 -13.14
N LEU A 336 -28.13 -15.23 -12.32
CA LEU A 336 -26.81 -14.81 -11.86
C LEU A 336 -26.06 -15.91 -11.10
N GLU A 337 -26.78 -16.67 -10.27
CA GLU A 337 -26.20 -17.69 -9.38
C GLU A 337 -26.16 -19.08 -10.04
N GLN A 338 -26.69 -19.22 -11.26
CA GLN A 338 -26.65 -20.48 -11.98
C GLN A 338 -25.20 -20.84 -12.31
N LYS A 339 -24.81 -22.03 -11.90
CA LYS A 339 -23.48 -22.56 -12.13
C LYS A 339 -23.40 -23.25 -13.47
N VAL A 340 -22.30 -23.01 -14.18
CA VAL A 340 -21.91 -23.72 -15.40
C VAL A 340 -20.48 -24.23 -15.24
N SER A 341 -20.14 -25.30 -15.95
CA SER A 341 -18.75 -25.74 -16.01
C SER A 341 -17.89 -24.69 -16.70
N LEU A 342 -16.62 -24.56 -16.30
CA LEU A 342 -15.68 -23.66 -16.96
C LEU A 342 -15.50 -24.02 -18.44
N ALA A 343 -15.46 -25.30 -18.79
CA ALA A 343 -15.40 -25.73 -20.18
C ALA A 343 -16.58 -25.19 -21.02
N GLU A 344 -17.80 -25.24 -20.48
CA GLU A 344 -18.99 -24.69 -21.13
C GLU A 344 -18.92 -23.16 -21.23
N LEU A 345 -18.48 -22.48 -20.16
CA LEU A 345 -18.32 -21.03 -20.14
C LEU A 345 -17.33 -20.57 -21.22
N LEU A 346 -16.17 -21.22 -21.32
CA LEU A 346 -15.16 -20.91 -22.34
C LEU A 346 -15.71 -21.13 -23.76
N GLY A 347 -16.48 -22.20 -23.98
CA GLY A 347 -17.14 -22.45 -25.26
C GLY A 347 -18.12 -21.33 -25.65
N LYS A 348 -18.85 -20.76 -24.68
CA LYS A 348 -19.70 -19.59 -24.91
C LYS A 348 -18.88 -18.32 -25.18
N LEU A 349 -17.79 -18.09 -24.46
CA LEU A 349 -16.90 -16.93 -24.65
C LEU A 349 -16.26 -16.92 -26.04
N GLN A 350 -15.90 -18.07 -26.61
CA GLN A 350 -15.37 -18.16 -27.97
C GLN A 350 -16.35 -17.69 -29.05
N SER A 351 -17.64 -17.63 -28.75
CA SER A 351 -18.66 -17.10 -29.66
C SER A 351 -18.86 -15.59 -29.59
N PHE A 352 -18.04 -14.89 -28.79
CA PHE A 352 -18.03 -13.42 -28.71
C PHE A 352 -17.82 -12.79 -30.10
N SER A 353 -18.54 -11.71 -30.34
CA SER A 353 -18.32 -10.84 -31.50
C SER A 353 -16.96 -10.16 -31.41
N GLU A 354 -16.46 -9.64 -32.53
CA GLU A 354 -15.17 -8.93 -32.54
C GLU A 354 -15.16 -7.74 -31.57
N SER A 355 -16.27 -6.99 -31.45
CA SER A 355 -16.37 -5.87 -30.50
C SER A 355 -16.35 -6.33 -29.04
N GLU A 356 -16.91 -7.51 -28.75
CA GLU A 356 -16.90 -8.08 -27.39
C GLU A 356 -15.51 -8.61 -27.02
N LYS A 357 -14.75 -9.13 -27.99
CA LYS A 357 -13.35 -9.56 -27.75
C LYS A 357 -12.44 -8.39 -27.36
N LEU A 358 -12.71 -7.18 -27.89
CA LEU A 358 -11.95 -5.97 -27.56
C LEU A 358 -12.00 -5.61 -26.07
N LEU A 359 -13.07 -6.01 -25.37
CA LEU A 359 -13.22 -5.78 -23.93
C LEU A 359 -12.03 -6.31 -23.11
N LEU A 360 -11.43 -7.41 -23.55
CA LEU A 360 -10.37 -8.11 -22.81
C LEU A 360 -8.96 -7.76 -23.31
N GLU A 361 -8.82 -6.73 -24.15
CA GLU A 361 -7.51 -6.30 -24.65
C GLU A 361 -6.57 -5.74 -23.59
N GLY A 362 -7.12 -5.22 -22.48
CA GLY A 362 -6.33 -4.66 -21.38
C GLY A 362 -5.44 -5.67 -20.64
N PHE A 363 -5.63 -6.96 -20.87
CA PHE A 363 -4.76 -8.00 -20.32
C PHE A 363 -3.51 -8.19 -21.17
N CYS A 364 -2.35 -8.03 -20.54
CA CYS A 364 -1.05 -8.30 -21.15
C CYS A 364 -0.59 -9.74 -20.83
N ASP A 365 0.00 -10.42 -21.82
CA ASP A 365 0.56 -11.75 -21.62
C ASP A 365 1.87 -11.67 -20.81
N ALA A 366 2.01 -12.56 -19.83
CA ALA A 366 3.15 -12.62 -18.91
C ALA A 366 4.14 -13.74 -19.25
N GLY A 367 4.01 -14.42 -20.39
CA GLY A 367 4.94 -15.46 -20.87
C GLY A 367 4.40 -16.88 -20.67
N GLU A 368 5.28 -17.85 -20.39
CA GLU A 368 4.92 -19.29 -20.34
C GLU A 368 4.57 -19.82 -18.94
N SER A 369 4.57 -18.95 -17.92
CA SER A 369 4.30 -19.32 -16.53
C SER A 369 2.80 -19.37 -16.19
N ARG A 370 2.47 -19.81 -14.95
CA ARG A 370 1.14 -19.63 -14.33
C ARG A 370 0.54 -18.26 -14.64
N LYS A 371 -0.68 -18.24 -15.21
CA LYS A 371 -1.37 -17.01 -15.66
C LYS A 371 -2.67 -16.77 -14.89
N PRO A 372 -3.05 -15.49 -14.65
CA PRO A 372 -4.38 -15.13 -14.18
C PRO A 372 -5.48 -15.66 -15.10
N PHE A 373 -6.69 -15.73 -14.55
CA PHE A 373 -7.86 -16.19 -15.27
C PHE A 373 -8.19 -15.26 -16.46
N GLY A 374 -8.22 -13.94 -16.23
CA GLY A 374 -8.49 -12.92 -17.23
C GLY A 374 -7.44 -12.85 -18.34
N VAL A 375 -6.15 -12.99 -18.00
CA VAL A 375 -5.06 -13.06 -19.00
C VAL A 375 -5.19 -14.29 -19.87
N SER A 376 -5.43 -15.46 -19.26
CA SER A 376 -5.61 -16.72 -20.01
C SER A 376 -6.85 -16.65 -20.91
N LEU A 377 -7.92 -16.01 -20.44
CA LEU A 377 -9.13 -15.80 -21.21
C LEU A 377 -8.88 -14.88 -22.41
N ALA A 378 -8.17 -13.77 -22.21
CA ALA A 378 -7.81 -12.86 -23.29
C ALA A 378 -6.95 -13.56 -24.36
N SER A 379 -5.98 -14.38 -23.96
CA SER A 379 -5.16 -15.18 -24.87
C SER A 379 -5.99 -16.20 -25.66
N LEU A 380 -6.96 -16.86 -25.00
CA LEU A 380 -7.87 -17.80 -25.65
C LEU A 380 -8.73 -17.10 -26.72
N LEU A 381 -9.29 -15.93 -26.41
CA LEU A 381 -10.16 -15.19 -27.33
C LEU A 381 -9.40 -14.59 -28.52
N LYS A 382 -8.12 -14.26 -28.32
CA LYS A 382 -7.19 -13.85 -29.40
C LYS A 382 -6.71 -15.03 -30.26
N GLY A 383 -7.07 -16.27 -29.91
CA GLY A 383 -6.60 -17.48 -30.59
C GLY A 383 -5.12 -17.81 -30.34
N ALA A 384 -4.49 -17.16 -29.35
CA ALA A 384 -3.09 -17.39 -29.01
C ALA A 384 -2.86 -18.67 -28.19
N THR A 385 -3.91 -19.16 -27.52
CA THR A 385 -3.88 -20.39 -26.71
C THR A 385 -5.14 -21.21 -26.93
N SER A 386 -5.02 -22.53 -26.83
CA SER A 386 -6.14 -23.48 -26.83
C SER A 386 -6.84 -23.58 -25.46
N SER A 387 -8.03 -24.21 -25.42
CA SER A 387 -8.74 -24.45 -24.15
C SER A 387 -7.95 -25.35 -23.19
N ASP A 388 -7.20 -26.33 -23.70
CA ASP A 388 -6.36 -27.19 -22.86
C ASP A 388 -5.18 -26.41 -22.25
N GLU A 389 -4.58 -25.50 -23.02
CA GLU A 389 -3.54 -24.58 -22.53
C GLU A 389 -4.09 -23.61 -21.49
N PHE A 390 -5.33 -23.12 -21.64
CA PHE A 390 -5.99 -22.30 -20.62
C PHE A 390 -6.01 -23.00 -19.25
N PHE A 391 -6.45 -24.26 -19.20
CA PHE A 391 -6.49 -25.04 -17.96
C PHE A 391 -5.08 -25.38 -17.46
N LYS A 392 -4.14 -25.63 -18.37
CA LYS A 392 -2.73 -25.83 -18.02
C LYS A 392 -2.14 -24.58 -17.36
N TYR A 393 -2.36 -23.38 -17.89
CA TYR A 393 -1.80 -22.14 -17.37
C TYR A 393 -2.48 -21.67 -16.09
N THR A 394 -3.80 -21.80 -15.98
CA THR A 394 -4.53 -21.38 -14.77
C THR A 394 -4.39 -22.38 -13.62
N GLY A 395 -4.34 -23.68 -13.93
CA GLY A 395 -4.26 -24.77 -12.95
C GLY A 395 -5.62 -25.21 -12.43
N ILE A 396 -6.69 -24.76 -13.08
CA ILE A 396 -8.07 -25.04 -12.67
C ILE A 396 -8.56 -26.33 -13.35
N ASP A 397 -9.38 -27.10 -12.64
CA ASP A 397 -10.06 -28.25 -13.22
C ASP A 397 -11.10 -27.82 -14.25
N LYS A 398 -11.09 -28.43 -15.44
CA LYS A 398 -12.03 -28.10 -16.52
C LYS A 398 -13.51 -28.29 -16.15
N ASN A 399 -13.78 -29.18 -15.19
CA ASN A 399 -15.13 -29.46 -14.70
C ASN A 399 -15.51 -28.59 -13.50
N ALA A 400 -14.61 -27.69 -13.05
CA ALA A 400 -14.96 -26.76 -11.99
C ALA A 400 -16.13 -25.87 -12.43
N GLU A 401 -17.02 -25.60 -11.50
CA GLU A 401 -18.23 -24.84 -11.73
C GLU A 401 -18.05 -23.39 -11.28
N ILE A 402 -18.60 -22.46 -12.06
CA ILE A 402 -18.60 -21.04 -11.74
C ILE A 402 -19.96 -20.41 -12.05
N SER A 403 -20.39 -19.47 -11.22
CA SER A 403 -21.57 -18.64 -11.48
C SER A 403 -21.19 -17.40 -12.30
N LEU A 404 -22.16 -16.73 -12.94
CA LEU A 404 -21.87 -15.46 -13.61
C LEU A 404 -21.41 -14.39 -12.60
N ALA A 405 -21.97 -14.37 -11.38
CA ALA A 405 -21.53 -13.46 -10.32
C ALA A 405 -20.05 -13.66 -9.97
N ASP A 406 -19.63 -14.90 -9.77
CA ASP A 406 -18.24 -15.20 -9.38
C ASP A 406 -17.27 -15.01 -10.54
N PHE A 407 -17.69 -15.31 -11.77
CA PHE A 407 -16.94 -15.00 -12.98
C PHE A 407 -16.68 -13.49 -13.11
N THR A 408 -17.73 -12.67 -13.02
CA THR A 408 -17.60 -11.21 -13.16
C THR A 408 -16.72 -10.62 -12.07
N VAL A 409 -16.92 -11.02 -10.82
CA VAL A 409 -16.10 -10.53 -9.70
C VAL A 409 -14.64 -11.00 -9.83
N TRP A 410 -14.39 -12.21 -10.30
CA TRP A 410 -13.03 -12.67 -10.55
C TRP A 410 -12.36 -11.86 -11.66
N LEU A 411 -13.05 -11.67 -12.79
CA LEU A 411 -12.52 -10.86 -13.88
C LEU A 411 -12.18 -9.45 -13.42
N PHE A 412 -13.05 -8.84 -12.62
CA PHE A 412 -12.83 -7.56 -11.98
C PHE A 412 -11.55 -7.56 -11.13
N HIS A 413 -11.34 -8.52 -10.24
CA HIS A 413 -10.11 -8.58 -9.44
C HIS A 413 -8.84 -8.76 -10.29
N ASP A 414 -8.89 -9.57 -11.35
CA ASP A 414 -7.76 -9.75 -12.26
C ASP A 414 -7.40 -8.45 -12.98
N LEU A 415 -8.39 -7.62 -13.35
CA LEU A 415 -8.15 -6.27 -13.90
C LEU A 415 -7.45 -5.36 -12.89
N GLU A 416 -7.89 -5.39 -11.63
CA GLU A 416 -7.34 -4.53 -10.58
C GLU A 416 -5.91 -4.93 -10.18
N ALA A 417 -5.64 -6.25 -10.10
CA ALA A 417 -4.29 -6.76 -9.92
C ALA A 417 -3.38 -6.32 -11.08
N ASN A 418 -3.87 -6.40 -12.32
CA ASN A 418 -3.12 -5.99 -13.50
C ASN A 418 -2.88 -4.47 -13.52
N ALA A 419 -3.88 -3.65 -13.18
CA ALA A 419 -3.74 -2.20 -13.09
C ALA A 419 -2.65 -1.79 -12.08
N LEU A 420 -2.64 -2.39 -10.89
CA LEU A 420 -1.60 -2.16 -9.87
C LEU A 420 -0.23 -2.66 -10.32
N ALA A 421 -0.17 -3.81 -11.01
CA ALA A 421 1.09 -4.37 -11.50
C ALA A 421 1.74 -3.50 -12.59
N GLN A 422 0.92 -2.81 -13.40
CA GLN A 422 1.38 -1.95 -14.50
C GLN A 422 1.58 -0.48 -14.09
N ALA A 423 1.08 -0.07 -12.92
CA ALA A 423 1.23 1.28 -12.42
C ALA A 423 2.70 1.72 -12.40
N LYS A 424 2.96 2.91 -12.97
CA LYS A 424 4.30 3.52 -13.05
C LYS A 424 4.67 4.20 -11.75
#